data_AF-A0A242DAV7-F1
#
_entry.id   AF-A0A242DAV7-F1
#
_cell.length_a   1.000
_cell.length_b   1.000
_cell.length_c   1.000
_cell.angle_alpha   90.00
_cell.angle_beta   90.00
_cell.angle_gamma   90.00
#
_symmetry.space_group_name_H-M   'P 1'
#
loop_
_entity.id
_entity.type
_entity.pdbx_description
1 polymer ?
#
loop_
_entity_poly.entity_id
_entity_poly.type
_entity_poly.pdbx_seq_one_letter_code
_entity_poly.pdbx_strand_id
1 'polypeptide(L)'
;MKMLRYFLHLVQLGLIYAVYLVDDLYKNHLGFMRNVSFYSHKVEANTFGSKLYLLPVLLVVIALLLLLKKRSVENVILLLIGLAFLIWQLAFTLQTAPIYYLVSGILFIGFLLQLIIVLLKRS
;
A
#
# COMPACT_ATOMS: atom_id res chain seq x y z
N MET A 1 -15.77 -15.71 -11.11
CA MET A 1 -14.60 -15.51 -10.21
C MET A 1 -13.29 -15.21 -10.93
N LYS A 2 -12.88 -15.94 -11.99
CA LYS A 2 -11.60 -15.69 -12.69
C LYS A 2 -11.49 -14.26 -13.27
N MET A 3 -12.54 -13.76 -13.92
CA MET A 3 -12.59 -12.40 -14.49
C MET A 3 -12.41 -11.31 -13.45
N LEU A 4 -13.08 -11.43 -12.29
CA LEU A 4 -12.93 -10.47 -11.19
C LEU A 4 -11.49 -10.41 -10.68
N ARG A 5 -10.79 -11.55 -10.55
CA ARG A 5 -9.39 -11.55 -10.12
C ARG A 5 -8.47 -10.84 -11.12
N TYR A 6 -8.65 -11.09 -12.42
CA TYR A 6 -7.86 -10.39 -13.44
C TYR A 6 -8.10 -8.88 -13.41
N PHE A 7 -9.36 -8.47 -13.23
CA PHE A 7 -9.68 -7.06 -13.02
C PHE A 7 -8.97 -6.49 -11.79
N LEU A 8 -8.99 -7.19 -10.65
CA LEU A 8 -8.30 -6.74 -9.44
C LEU A 8 -6.79 -6.62 -9.63
N HIS A 9 -6.15 -7.53 -10.37
CA HIS A 9 -4.73 -7.41 -10.72
C HIS A 9 -4.44 -6.20 -11.62
N LEU A 10 -5.31 -5.90 -12.59
CA LEU A 10 -5.18 -4.68 -13.39
C LEU A 10 -5.28 -3.42 -12.52
N VAL A 11 -6.20 -3.40 -11.55
CA VAL A 11 -6.30 -2.31 -10.58
C VAL A 11 -5.01 -2.17 -9.75
N GLN A 12 -4.41 -3.28 -9.29
CA GLN A 12 -3.14 -3.25 -8.57
C GLN A 12 -2.01 -2.64 -9.40
N LEU A 13 -1.88 -3.03 -10.67
CA LEU A 13 -0.89 -2.45 -11.58
C LEU A 13 -1.14 -0.95 -11.79
N GLY A 14 -2.40 -0.55 -11.98
CA GLY A 14 -2.78 0.85 -12.07
C GLY A 14 -2.45 1.66 -10.81
N LEU A 15 -2.61 1.07 -9.62
CA LEU A 15 -2.26 1.69 -8.35
C LEU A 15 -0.74 1.87 -8.21
N ILE A 16 0.05 0.86 -8.58
CA ILE A 16 1.52 0.98 -8.59
C ILE A 16 1.94 2.10 -9.55
N TYR A 17 1.34 2.17 -10.74
CA TYR A 17 1.58 3.25 -11.68
C TYR A 17 1.18 4.62 -11.13
N ALA A 18 0.05 4.70 -10.41
CA ALA A 18 -0.43 5.94 -9.81
C ALA A 18 0.57 6.53 -8.81
N VAL A 19 1.37 5.73 -8.11
CA VAL A 19 2.45 6.23 -7.24
C VAL A 19 3.40 7.15 -8.01
N TYR A 20 3.84 6.72 -9.19
CA TYR A 20 4.76 7.49 -10.03
C TYR A 20 4.09 8.74 -10.61
N LEU A 21 2.86 8.60 -11.12
CA LEU A 21 2.12 9.74 -11.69
C LEU A 21 1.87 10.83 -10.63
N VAL A 22 1.57 10.41 -9.40
CA VAL A 22 1.35 11.30 -8.27
C VAL A 22 2.64 12.01 -7.85
N ASP A 23 3.78 11.31 -7.86
CA ASP A 23 5.08 11.92 -7.57
C ASP A 23 5.43 12.99 -8.60
N ASP A 24 5.19 12.72 -9.88
CA ASP A 24 5.37 13.71 -10.96
C ASP A 24 4.39 14.87 -10.86
N LEU A 25 3.12 14.59 -10.52
CA LEU A 25 2.11 15.63 -10.27
C LEU A 25 2.52 16.51 -9.07
N TYR A 26 3.06 15.88 -8.02
CA TYR A 26 3.55 16.58 -6.84
C TYR A 26 4.72 17.50 -7.20
N LYS A 27 5.66 17.09 -8.06
CA LYS A 27 6.77 17.96 -8.48
C LYS A 27 6.32 19.17 -9.29
N ASN A 28 5.18 19.08 -9.99
CA ASN A 28 4.79 20.06 -11.02
C ASN A 28 3.53 20.89 -10.69
N HIS A 29 2.78 20.59 -9.63
CA HIS A 29 1.53 21.29 -9.30
C HIS A 29 1.42 21.78 -7.85
N LEU A 30 1.61 23.09 -7.66
CA LEU A 30 1.56 23.81 -6.37
C LEU A 30 0.29 23.54 -5.53
N GLY A 31 -0.89 23.46 -6.17
CA GLY A 31 -2.15 23.21 -5.47
C GLY A 31 -2.26 21.80 -4.89
N PHE A 32 -1.76 20.81 -5.64
CA PHE A 32 -1.70 19.42 -5.18
C PHE A 32 -0.67 19.28 -4.04
N MET A 33 0.50 19.89 -4.18
CA MET A 33 1.54 19.89 -3.15
C MET A 33 1.03 20.40 -1.80
N ARG A 34 0.33 21.55 -1.83
CA ARG A 34 -0.18 22.21 -0.63
C ARG A 34 -1.20 21.34 0.10
N ASN A 35 -2.11 20.71 -0.62
CA ASN A 35 -3.13 19.86 -0.02
C ASN A 35 -2.52 18.59 0.56
N VAL A 36 -1.68 17.88 -0.20
CA VAL A 36 -1.07 16.62 0.26
C VAL A 36 -0.19 16.86 1.49
N SER A 37 0.63 17.90 1.49
CA SER A 37 1.44 18.26 2.66
C SER A 37 0.57 18.63 3.86
N PHE A 38 -0.44 19.48 3.68
CA PHE A 38 -1.33 19.91 4.75
C PHE A 38 -2.06 18.74 5.43
N TYR A 39 -2.65 17.84 4.65
CA TYR A 39 -3.34 16.67 5.21
C TYR A 39 -2.37 15.67 5.81
N SER A 40 -1.17 15.51 5.25
CA SER A 40 -0.16 14.60 5.78
C SER A 40 0.31 14.99 7.19
N HIS A 41 0.57 16.28 7.43
CA HIS A 41 0.93 16.76 8.77
C HIS A 41 -0.22 16.62 9.78
N LYS A 42 -1.48 16.80 9.34
CA LYS A 42 -2.65 16.53 10.20
C LYS A 42 -2.77 15.06 10.58
N VAL A 43 -2.44 14.16 9.67
CA VAL A 43 -2.43 12.72 9.95
C VAL A 43 -1.33 12.40 10.95
N GLU A 44 -0.12 12.90 10.74
CA GLU A 44 1.03 12.67 11.65
C GLU A 44 0.76 13.15 13.09
N ALA A 45 0.11 14.31 13.24
CA ALA A 45 -0.25 14.88 14.55
C ALA A 45 -1.35 14.09 15.30
N ASN A 46 -2.08 13.20 14.63
CA ASN A 46 -3.14 12.41 15.25
C ASN A 46 -2.58 11.14 15.92
N THR A 47 -3.15 10.73 17.06
CA THR A 47 -2.79 9.53 17.83
C THR A 47 -2.79 8.25 17.00
N PHE A 48 -3.66 8.16 15.99
CA PHE A 48 -3.69 7.03 15.07
C PHE A 48 -2.57 7.09 14.03
N GLY A 49 -2.27 8.29 13.51
CA GLY A 49 -1.26 8.48 12.48
C GLY A 49 0.15 8.22 12.96
N SER A 50 0.45 8.57 14.22
CA SER A 50 1.75 8.25 14.85
C SER A 50 2.00 6.75 15.03
N LYS A 51 0.96 5.92 14.95
CA LYS A 51 1.04 4.45 15.06
C LYS A 51 0.91 3.72 13.72
N LEU A 52 0.73 4.44 12.61
CA LEU A 52 0.57 3.83 11.28
C LEU A 52 1.76 2.95 10.87
N TYR A 53 2.94 3.14 11.45
CA TYR A 53 4.10 2.31 11.20
C TYR A 53 3.90 0.82 11.60
N LEU A 54 2.98 0.53 12.52
CA LEU A 54 2.67 -0.84 12.95
C LEU A 54 1.81 -1.60 11.93
N LEU A 55 1.07 -0.88 11.08
CA LEU A 55 0.16 -1.47 10.12
C LEU A 55 0.87 -2.44 9.14
N PRO A 56 1.91 -2.04 8.39
CA PRO A 56 2.59 -2.96 7.48
C PRO A 56 3.19 -4.17 8.19
N VAL A 57 3.66 -4.02 9.43
CA VAL A 57 4.15 -5.16 10.24
C VAL A 57 3.05 -6.20 10.44
N LEU A 58 1.86 -5.76 10.88
CA LEU A 58 0.71 -6.65 11.07
C LEU A 58 0.32 -7.36 9.76
N LEU A 59 0.31 -6.62 8.64
CA LEU A 59 -0.05 -7.17 7.33
C LEU A 59 0.95 -8.21 6.83
N VAL A 60 2.26 -8.00 7.05
CA VAL A 60 3.30 -9.00 6.75
C VAL A 60 3.11 -10.26 7.57
N VAL A 61 2.80 -10.14 8.86
CA VAL A 61 2.51 -11.31 9.72
C VAL A 61 1.31 -12.09 9.19
N ILE A 62 0.22 -11.41 8.83
CA ILE A 62 -0.96 -12.06 8.22
C ILE A 62 -0.58 -12.78 6.91
N ALA A 63 0.19 -12.12 6.04
CA ALA A 63 0.62 -12.71 4.78
C ALA A 63 1.50 -13.96 4.99
N LEU A 64 2.42 -13.93 5.96
CA LEU A 64 3.24 -15.07 6.36
C LEU A 64 2.39 -16.24 6.84
N LEU A 65 1.43 -15.99 7.75
CA LEU A 65 0.52 -17.03 8.24
C LEU A 65 -0.28 -17.67 7.10
N LEU A 66 -0.76 -16.86 6.14
CA LEU A 66 -1.49 -17.36 4.98
C LEU A 66 -0.61 -18.19 4.03
N LEU A 67 0.66 -17.81 3.87
CA LEU A 67 1.64 -18.53 3.06
C LEU A 67 2.05 -19.86 3.70
N LEU A 68 2.28 -19.88 5.02
CA LEU A 68 2.58 -21.10 5.79
C LEU A 68 1.43 -22.11 5.70
N LYS A 69 0.18 -21.64 5.74
CA LYS A 69 -1.01 -22.50 5.59
C LYS A 69 -1.13 -23.11 4.19
N LYS A 70 -0.78 -22.36 3.14
CA LYS A 70 -0.85 -22.84 1.74
C LYS A 70 0.17 -22.10 0.89
N ARG A 71 1.14 -22.80 0.33
CA ARG A 71 2.09 -22.20 -0.62
C ARG A 71 1.41 -22.03 -1.97
N SER A 72 1.13 -20.80 -2.35
CA SER A 72 0.57 -20.46 -3.66
C SER A 72 1.12 -19.13 -4.14
N VAL A 73 1.19 -18.94 -5.45
CA VAL A 73 1.70 -17.70 -6.08
C VAL A 73 1.03 -16.46 -5.50
N GLU A 74 -0.30 -16.49 -5.29
CA GLU A 74 -1.03 -15.34 -4.72
C GLU A 74 -0.59 -14.97 -3.31
N ASN A 75 -0.26 -15.97 -2.48
CA ASN A 75 0.23 -15.74 -1.12
C ASN A 75 1.65 -15.20 -1.12
N VAL A 76 2.47 -15.61 -2.10
CA VAL A 76 3.81 -15.05 -2.31
C VAL A 76 3.69 -13.58 -2.73
N ILE A 77 2.82 -13.27 -3.70
CA ILE A 77 2.57 -11.88 -4.14
C ILE A 77 2.04 -11.03 -2.96
N LEU A 78 1.12 -11.57 -2.16
CA LEU A 78 0.62 -10.88 -0.96
C LEU A 78 1.75 -10.54 0.01
N LEU A 79 2.66 -11.49 0.27
CA LEU A 79 3.82 -11.26 1.11
C LEU A 79 4.75 -10.20 0.52
N LEU A 80 5.02 -10.25 -0.80
CA LEU A 80 5.87 -9.27 -1.46
C LEU A 80 5.30 -7.86 -1.38
N ILE A 81 3.99 -7.67 -1.59
CA ILE A 81 3.35 -6.36 -1.42
C ILE A 81 3.44 -5.90 0.05
N GLY A 82 3.23 -6.80 1.00
CA GLY A 82 3.38 -6.49 2.42
C GLY A 82 4.81 -6.06 2.78
N LEU A 83 5.82 -6.75 2.25
CA LEU A 83 7.23 -6.40 2.44
C LEU A 83 7.58 -5.08 1.77
N ALA A 84 7.10 -4.82 0.55
CA ALA A 84 7.30 -3.55 -0.13
C ALA A 84 6.71 -2.40 0.68
N PHE A 85 5.52 -2.60 1.26
CA PHE A 85 4.90 -1.62 2.14
C PHE A 85 5.70 -1.41 3.44
N LEU A 86 6.21 -2.48 4.05
CA LEU A 86 7.06 -2.38 5.22
C LEU A 86 8.37 -1.63 4.92
N ILE A 87 9.02 -1.93 3.81
CA ILE A 87 10.24 -1.25 3.37
C ILE A 87 9.96 0.23 3.13
N TRP A 88 8.88 0.58 2.45
CA TRP A 88 8.48 1.98 2.25
C TRP A 88 8.34 2.72 3.58
N GLN A 89 7.64 2.13 4.54
CA GLN A 89 7.39 2.72 5.85
C GLN A 89 8.66 2.87 6.72
N LEU A 90 9.67 2.02 6.51
CA LEU A 90 10.94 2.06 7.25
C LEU A 90 12.00 2.95 6.57
N ALA A 91 11.98 3.03 5.25
CA ALA A 91 13.00 3.73 4.47
C ALA A 91 12.68 5.22 4.27
N PHE A 92 11.40 5.60 4.33
CA PHE A 92 10.95 6.97 4.08
C PHE A 92 10.17 7.53 5.27
N THR A 93 10.19 8.84 5.40
CA THR A 93 9.37 9.59 6.34
C THR A 93 8.65 10.74 5.61
N LEU A 94 7.74 11.42 6.30
CA LEU A 94 7.07 12.60 5.74
C LEU A 94 8.08 13.72 5.38
N GLN A 95 9.19 13.82 6.12
CA GLN A 95 10.23 14.82 5.85
C GLN A 95 11.02 14.49 4.57
N THR A 96 11.27 13.21 4.29
CA THR A 96 12.02 12.78 3.09
C THR A 96 11.15 12.62 1.85
N ALA A 97 9.87 12.26 2.04
CA ALA A 97 8.92 12.01 0.97
C ALA A 97 7.58 12.71 1.30
N PRO A 98 7.29 13.89 0.71
CA PRO A 98 6.08 14.65 1.05
C PRO A 98 4.76 13.94 0.70
N ILE A 99 4.81 12.96 -0.21
CA ILE A 99 3.69 12.09 -0.58
C ILE A 99 3.62 10.81 0.27
N TYR A 100 4.35 10.75 1.38
CA TYR A 100 4.53 9.55 2.23
C TYR A 100 3.24 8.78 2.52
N TYR A 101 2.24 9.45 3.11
CA TYR A 101 0.98 8.80 3.48
C TYR A 101 0.11 8.44 2.28
N LEU A 102 0.27 9.14 1.16
CA LEU A 102 -0.44 8.82 -0.07
C LEU A 102 0.09 7.52 -0.67
N VAL A 103 1.42 7.35 -0.73
CA VAL A 103 2.05 6.10 -1.18
C VAL A 103 1.71 4.95 -0.21
N SER A 104 1.79 5.18 1.11
CA SER A 104 1.37 4.19 2.11
C SER A 104 -0.10 3.78 1.93
N GLY A 105 -0.99 4.72 1.62
CA GLY A 105 -2.39 4.44 1.32
C GLY A 105 -2.58 3.60 0.06
N ILE A 106 -1.83 3.90 -1.01
CA ILE A 106 -1.88 3.14 -2.27
C ILE A 106 -1.36 1.70 -2.06
N LEU A 107 -0.25 1.53 -1.35
CA LEU A 107 0.31 0.21 -1.02
C LEU A 107 -0.65 -0.60 -0.15
N PHE A 108 -1.31 0.05 0.81
CA PHE A 108 -2.34 -0.57 1.62
C PHE A 108 -3.52 -1.08 0.77
N ILE A 109 -4.04 -0.26 -0.14
CA ILE A 109 -5.12 -0.69 -1.06
C ILE A 109 -4.63 -1.85 -1.94
N GLY A 110 -3.41 -1.77 -2.48
CA GLY A 110 -2.81 -2.85 -3.26
C GLY A 110 -2.75 -4.18 -2.48
N PHE A 111 -2.40 -4.12 -1.20
CA PHE A 111 -2.40 -5.28 -0.29
C PHE A 111 -3.81 -5.83 -0.08
N LEU A 112 -4.80 -4.98 0.20
CA LEU A 112 -6.19 -5.41 0.40
C LEU A 112 -6.76 -6.09 -0.85
N LEU A 113 -6.48 -5.55 -2.04
CA LEU A 113 -6.89 -6.17 -3.29
C LEU A 113 -6.25 -7.56 -3.46
N GLN A 114 -4.95 -7.70 -3.13
CA GLN A 114 -4.29 -9.01 -3.19
C GLN A 114 -4.87 -9.99 -2.18
N LEU A 115 -5.22 -9.51 -0.99
CA LEU A 115 -5.83 -10.33 0.05
C LEU A 115 -7.18 -10.86 -0.42
N ILE A 116 -8.00 -10.01 -1.05
CA ILE A 116 -9.27 -10.43 -1.67
C ILE A 116 -9.03 -11.52 -2.72
N ILE A 117 -8.03 -11.36 -3.59
CA ILE A 117 -7.68 -12.36 -4.61
C ILE A 117 -7.28 -13.70 -3.98
N VAL A 118 -6.48 -13.67 -2.92
CA VAL A 118 -6.08 -14.84 -2.13
C VAL A 118 -7.30 -15.56 -1.55
N LEU A 119 -8.24 -14.81 -0.97
CA LEU A 119 -9.46 -15.35 -0.37
C LEU A 119 -10.39 -15.94 -1.44
N LEU A 120 -10.56 -15.27 -2.58
CA LEU A 120 -11.36 -15.74 -3.71
C LEU A 120 -10.81 -17.00 -4.40
N LYS A 121 -9.52 -17.32 -4.22
CA LYS A 121 -8.92 -18.57 -4.73
C LYS A 121 -9.07 -19.74 -3.75
N ARG A 122 -9.43 -19.46 -2.49
CA ARG A 122 -9.64 -20.49 -1.47
C ARG A 122 -11.09 -21.01 -1.44
N SER A 123 -12.06 -20.20 -1.87
CA SER A 123 -13.42 -20.63 -2.18
C SER A 123 -13.49 -21.33 -3.54
#